data_AF-Q17572-F1
#
_entry.id   AF-Q17572-F1
#
_cell.length_a   1.000
_cell.length_b   1.000
_cell.length_c   1.000
_cell.angle_alpha   90.00
_cell.angle_beta   90.00
_cell.angle_gamma   90.00
#
_symmetry.space_group_name_H-M   'P 1'
#
loop_
_entity.id
_entity.type
_entity.pdbx_description
1 polymer ?
#
loop_
_entity_poly.entity_id
_entity_poly.type
_entity_poly.pdbx_seq_one_letter_code
_entity_poly.pdbx_strand_id
1 'polypeptide(L)'
;MRLLILLLICSAFSTCSVLDSFRANGIEFEVYGEGRLIPEKQHCVPYTLDLNEFVNSFNTNNMNEYSRGLLQKRIFTSFDAICRKFNIQTENEQPEYNLTEDRSQMRYLDYFDYNWNSLRFERDLKSLFLENKINNPFLDSVTEETIKRAGANDVLDFAQKTTVFPKTCNVKQMTVQTMICFNISDIPQSGTIYALAHGGEFLHNEEVYAYYDIPQFVLITQQAVIPIELEKCKVLFGTYIYCFEEFDTQCDVRTLSDCPIYAYKTEDEFVFRRSFGIGYIYATTESDVDLYQNGTKSTVPGRVFVLRTSFGTPTTENGSPVMMPDMTPHHEPEKSQFAELLPESQKILKSDTPTRLYTTQRRGVNMLSHKHYDQGAWDAVRDFFGF
;
A
#
# COMPACT_ATOMS: atom_id res chain seq x y z
N MET A 1 -37.21 -21.28 -25.20
CA MET A 1 -36.72 -19.89 -25.33
C MET A 1 -36.88 -19.05 -24.05
N ARG A 2 -38.00 -19.12 -23.31
CA ARG A 2 -38.17 -18.35 -22.05
C ARG A 2 -37.23 -18.77 -20.91
N LEU A 3 -36.80 -20.02 -20.85
CA LEU A 3 -35.88 -20.52 -19.81
C LEU A 3 -34.45 -19.95 -19.93
N LEU A 4 -34.00 -19.66 -21.16
CA LEU A 4 -32.67 -19.09 -21.40
C LEU A 4 -32.58 -17.62 -20.97
N ILE A 5 -33.69 -16.87 -21.11
CA ILE A 5 -33.73 -15.46 -20.74
C ILE A 5 -33.68 -15.30 -19.21
N LEU A 6 -34.29 -16.21 -18.44
CA LEU A 6 -34.19 -16.18 -16.98
C LEU A 6 -32.77 -16.51 -16.47
N LEU A 7 -32.06 -17.44 -17.11
CA LEU A 7 -30.66 -17.73 -16.77
C LEU A 7 -29.72 -16.57 -17.07
N LEU A 8 -29.97 -15.82 -18.15
CA LEU A 8 -29.21 -14.61 -18.50
C LEU A 8 -29.50 -13.40 -17.60
N ILE A 9 -30.69 -13.34 -16.97
CA ILE A 9 -31.02 -12.27 -16.02
C ILE A 9 -30.51 -12.61 -14.61
N CYS A 10 -30.40 -13.88 -14.24
CA CYS A 10 -29.78 -14.30 -12.98
C CYS A 10 -28.24 -14.28 -12.97
N SER A 11 -27.59 -14.13 -14.13
CA SER A 11 -26.19 -13.74 -14.21
C SER A 11 -26.01 -12.22 -14.14
N ALA A 12 -26.88 -11.53 -13.39
CA ALA A 12 -26.44 -10.35 -12.66
C ALA A 12 -25.39 -10.86 -11.67
N PHE A 13 -24.16 -11.03 -12.15
CA PHE A 13 -22.98 -11.15 -11.34
C PHE A 13 -23.02 -9.93 -10.43
N SER A 14 -23.57 -10.12 -9.24
CA SER A 14 -23.21 -9.34 -8.09
C SER A 14 -21.71 -9.51 -8.04
N THR A 15 -20.99 -8.54 -8.61
CA THR A 15 -19.56 -8.42 -8.44
C THR A 15 -19.39 -8.07 -6.97
N CYS A 16 -19.47 -9.10 -6.13
CA CYS A 16 -19.19 -9.02 -4.71
C CYS A 16 -17.80 -8.41 -4.64
N SER A 17 -17.68 -7.23 -4.03
CA SER A 17 -16.41 -6.54 -4.05
C SER A 17 -15.39 -7.41 -3.28
N VAL A 18 -14.11 -7.29 -3.62
CA VAL A 18 -13.03 -7.98 -2.87
C VAL A 18 -13.16 -7.69 -1.37
N LEU A 19 -13.56 -6.46 -1.02
CA LEU A 19 -13.76 -6.05 0.36
C LEU A 19 -14.94 -6.75 1.04
N ASP A 20 -16.00 -7.08 0.29
CA ASP A 20 -17.12 -7.86 0.83
C ASP A 20 -16.72 -9.31 1.09
N SER A 21 -15.87 -9.88 0.22
CA SER A 21 -15.23 -11.18 0.44
C SER A 21 -14.35 -11.17 1.70
N PHE A 22 -13.59 -10.09 1.93
CA PHE A 22 -12.81 -9.93 3.17
C PHE A 22 -13.70 -9.93 4.41
N ARG A 23 -14.77 -9.13 4.42
CA ARG A 23 -15.73 -9.10 5.54
C ARG A 23 -16.38 -10.46 5.78
N ALA A 24 -16.80 -11.15 4.72
CA ALA A 24 -17.40 -12.48 4.81
C ALA A 24 -16.43 -13.52 5.43
N ASN A 25 -15.13 -13.32 5.21
CA ASN A 25 -14.06 -14.16 5.75
C ASN A 25 -13.51 -13.68 7.10
N GLY A 26 -14.16 -12.74 7.78
CA GLY A 26 -13.69 -12.23 9.09
C GLY A 26 -12.35 -11.48 9.01
N ILE A 27 -12.04 -10.88 7.85
CA ILE A 27 -10.83 -10.06 7.67
C ILE A 27 -11.17 -8.60 7.94
N GLU A 28 -10.48 -8.01 8.92
CA GLU A 28 -10.46 -6.57 9.13
C GLU A 28 -9.44 -5.92 8.21
N PHE A 29 -9.75 -4.71 7.75
CA PHE A 29 -8.88 -3.99 6.84
C PHE A 29 -8.96 -2.48 7.00
N GLU A 30 -7.87 -1.81 6.63
CA GLU A 30 -7.75 -0.36 6.57
C GLU A 30 -7.04 0.05 5.28
N VAL A 31 -7.49 1.17 4.69
CA VAL A 31 -6.76 1.79 3.58
C VAL A 31 -5.46 2.35 4.12
N TYR A 32 -4.34 1.85 3.61
CA TYR A 32 -3.01 2.29 4.02
C TYR A 32 -2.46 3.39 3.12
N GLY A 33 -2.76 3.34 1.82
CA GLY A 33 -2.34 4.35 0.86
C GLY A 33 -2.52 3.93 -0.59
N GLU A 34 -2.02 4.72 -1.53
CA GLU A 34 -2.02 4.39 -2.95
C GLU A 34 -0.69 3.73 -3.34
N GLY A 35 -0.77 2.64 -4.08
CA GLY A 35 0.35 1.79 -4.39
C GLY A 35 0.55 1.53 -5.88
N ARG A 36 1.78 1.22 -6.26
CA ARG A 36 2.11 0.65 -7.58
C ARG A 36 3.12 -0.47 -7.41
N LEU A 37 2.83 -1.62 -8.01
CA LEU A 37 3.77 -2.72 -8.12
C LEU A 37 4.59 -2.57 -9.40
N ILE A 38 5.91 -2.72 -9.26
CA ILE A 38 6.90 -2.67 -10.33
C ILE A 38 7.75 -3.94 -10.20
N PRO A 39 7.23 -5.09 -10.66
CA PRO A 39 7.86 -6.39 -10.45
C PRO A 39 9.22 -6.49 -11.16
N GLU A 40 9.38 -5.70 -12.21
CA GLU A 40 10.52 -5.73 -13.12
C GLU A 40 11.57 -4.66 -12.77
N LYS A 41 11.89 -4.50 -11.48
CA LYS A 41 12.89 -3.52 -11.03
C LYS A 41 14.24 -3.67 -11.73
N GLN A 42 14.64 -4.89 -12.12
CA GLN A 42 15.89 -5.09 -12.88
C GLN A 42 15.90 -4.40 -14.25
N HIS A 43 14.74 -4.10 -14.84
CA HIS A 43 14.64 -3.42 -16.13
C HIS A 43 14.63 -1.89 -16.02
N CYS A 44 14.79 -1.34 -14.80
CA CYS A 44 14.92 0.09 -14.64
C CYS A 44 16.25 0.59 -15.23
N VAL A 45 16.20 1.59 -16.09
CA VAL A 45 17.38 2.18 -16.72
C VAL A 45 17.69 3.57 -16.17
N PRO A 46 18.97 3.95 -16.03
CA PRO A 46 19.34 5.34 -15.76
C PRO A 46 18.87 6.25 -16.89
N TYR A 47 18.37 7.42 -16.53
CA TYR A 47 17.96 8.46 -17.48
C TYR A 47 18.22 9.85 -16.91
N THR A 48 18.80 10.72 -17.72
CA THR A 48 18.98 12.13 -17.39
C THR A 48 17.83 12.92 -18.00
N LEU A 49 16.96 13.49 -17.16
CA LEU A 49 15.93 14.42 -17.60
C LEU A 49 16.52 15.82 -17.69
N ASP A 50 16.56 16.38 -18.90
CA ASP A 50 16.99 17.76 -19.13
C ASP A 50 15.80 18.72 -19.05
N LEU A 51 15.85 19.67 -18.12
CA LEU A 51 14.79 20.66 -17.93
C LEU A 51 15.02 21.92 -18.78
N ASN A 52 16.17 22.05 -19.46
CA ASN A 52 16.50 23.25 -20.23
C ASN A 52 15.51 23.47 -21.38
N GLU A 53 15.08 22.42 -22.08
CA GLU A 53 14.07 22.54 -23.14
C GLU A 53 12.76 23.15 -22.60
N PHE A 54 12.31 22.66 -21.44
CA PHE A 54 11.12 23.20 -20.78
C PHE A 54 11.33 24.65 -20.33
N VAL A 55 12.46 24.98 -19.72
CA VAL A 55 12.77 26.35 -19.29
C VAL A 55 12.87 27.31 -20.49
N ASN A 56 13.45 26.84 -21.60
CA ASN A 56 13.57 27.60 -22.85
C ASN A 56 12.23 27.76 -23.57
N SER A 57 11.22 26.93 -23.26
CA SER A 57 9.86 27.08 -23.77
C SER A 57 9.11 28.27 -23.18
N PHE A 58 9.60 28.85 -22.07
CA PHE A 58 8.99 30.02 -21.47
C PHE A 58 9.14 31.22 -22.41
N ASN A 59 8.02 31.91 -22.64
CA ASN A 59 8.00 33.10 -23.48
C ASN A 59 8.74 34.25 -22.77
N THR A 60 10.05 34.36 -23.01
CA THR A 60 10.92 35.40 -22.43
C THR A 60 11.41 36.41 -23.46
N ASN A 61 10.98 36.25 -24.73
CA ASN A 61 11.41 37.09 -25.85
C ASN A 61 11.02 38.55 -25.66
N ASN A 62 9.83 38.78 -25.08
CA ASN A 62 9.35 40.13 -24.82
C ASN A 62 9.91 40.72 -23.52
N MET A 63 10.44 39.92 -22.59
CA MET A 63 10.92 40.39 -21.29
C MET A 63 12.19 41.23 -21.43
N ASN A 64 12.30 42.29 -20.62
CA ASN A 64 13.57 43.00 -20.50
C ASN A 64 14.67 42.11 -19.86
N GLU A 65 15.94 42.46 -20.07
CA GLU A 65 17.08 41.66 -19.63
C GLU A 65 17.09 41.41 -18.12
N TYR A 66 16.78 42.45 -17.33
CA TYR A 66 16.68 42.36 -15.88
C TYR A 66 15.64 41.33 -15.43
N SER A 67 14.43 41.36 -16.01
CA SER A 67 13.35 40.44 -15.65
C SER A 67 13.64 39.01 -16.08
N ARG A 68 14.30 38.83 -17.24
CA ARG A 68 14.77 37.52 -17.70
C ARG A 68 15.82 36.95 -16.74
N GLY A 69 16.79 37.77 -16.32
CA GLY A 69 17.80 37.38 -15.33
C GLY A 69 17.19 37.01 -13.98
N LEU A 70 16.18 37.78 -13.53
CA LEU A 70 15.48 37.46 -12.27
C LEU A 70 14.66 36.17 -12.38
N LEU A 71 13.97 35.94 -13.50
CA LEU A 71 13.26 34.69 -13.76
C LEU A 71 14.22 33.49 -13.73
N GLN A 72 15.36 33.60 -14.41
CA GLN A 72 16.38 32.55 -14.40
C GLN A 72 16.86 32.27 -12.98
N LYS A 73 17.29 33.30 -12.22
CA LYS A 73 17.65 33.16 -10.80
C LYS A 73 16.58 32.42 -10.00
N ARG A 74 15.31 32.80 -10.18
CA ARG A 74 14.18 32.22 -9.46
C ARG A 74 13.99 30.75 -9.81
N ILE A 75 14.08 30.37 -11.09
CA ILE A 75 13.98 28.99 -11.56
C ILE A 75 15.06 28.11 -10.89
N PHE A 76 16.33 28.53 -10.91
CA PHE A 76 17.42 27.77 -10.28
C PHE A 76 17.23 27.63 -8.77
N THR A 77 16.83 28.72 -8.09
CA THR A 77 16.58 28.72 -6.65
C THR A 77 15.42 27.78 -6.29
N SER A 78 14.33 27.84 -7.05
CA SER A 78 13.17 26.98 -6.88
C SER A 78 13.49 25.51 -7.20
N PHE A 79 14.35 25.23 -8.19
CA PHE A 79 14.78 23.88 -8.52
C PHE A 79 15.51 23.23 -7.34
N ASP A 80 16.54 23.88 -6.80
CA ASP A 80 17.29 23.39 -5.63
C ASP A 80 16.37 23.23 -4.41
N ALA A 81 15.53 24.24 -4.13
CA ALA A 81 14.60 24.19 -3.01
C ALA A 81 13.61 23.02 -3.11
N ILE A 82 13.10 22.73 -4.32
CA ILE A 82 12.21 21.59 -4.56
C ILE A 82 12.98 20.28 -4.41
N CYS A 83 14.18 20.13 -5.00
CA CYS A 83 14.96 18.90 -4.84
C CYS A 83 15.26 18.59 -3.36
N ARG A 84 15.69 19.60 -2.58
CA ARG A 84 15.91 19.45 -1.14
C ARG A 84 14.64 19.12 -0.38
N LYS A 85 13.52 19.79 -0.69
CA LYS A 85 12.21 19.50 -0.09
C LYS A 85 11.80 18.04 -0.30
N PHE A 86 12.17 17.47 -1.44
CA PHE A 86 11.88 16.09 -1.82
C PHE A 86 12.99 15.11 -1.37
N ASN A 87 13.95 15.56 -0.56
CA ASN A 87 15.12 14.80 -0.08
C ASN A 87 15.96 14.18 -1.20
N ILE A 88 15.98 14.81 -2.38
CA ILE A 88 16.82 14.41 -3.51
C ILE A 88 18.17 15.09 -3.34
N GLN A 89 19.25 14.33 -3.48
CA GLN A 89 20.61 14.88 -3.37
C GLN A 89 20.82 15.95 -4.44
N THR A 90 21.46 17.05 -4.08
CA THR A 90 21.78 18.13 -5.02
C THR A 90 23.29 18.18 -5.26
N GLU A 91 23.66 18.17 -6.54
CA GLU A 91 25.04 18.32 -7.00
C GLU A 91 25.25 19.76 -7.49
N ASN A 92 26.45 20.27 -7.18
CA ASN A 92 26.95 21.60 -7.55
C ASN A 92 26.22 22.77 -6.88
N GLU A 93 26.99 23.79 -6.54
CA GLU A 93 26.43 25.02 -5.98
C GLU A 93 25.57 25.77 -7.02
N GLN A 94 24.53 26.45 -6.52
CA GLN A 94 23.69 27.31 -7.33
C GLN A 94 24.54 28.37 -8.06
N PRO A 95 24.19 28.76 -9.29
CA PRO A 95 24.85 29.90 -9.91
C PRO A 95 24.63 31.16 -9.05
N GLU A 96 25.69 31.91 -8.79
CA GLU A 96 25.62 33.12 -7.97
C GLU A 96 24.99 34.26 -8.80
N TYR A 97 23.76 34.65 -8.45
CA TYR A 97 23.05 35.73 -9.13
C TYR A 97 22.92 36.97 -8.23
N ASN A 98 23.63 38.03 -8.60
CA ASN A 98 23.59 39.35 -7.95
C ASN A 98 22.35 40.19 -8.36
N LEU A 99 21.16 39.58 -8.33
CA LEU A 99 19.89 40.24 -8.61
C LEU A 99 18.97 40.14 -7.40
N THR A 100 18.52 41.27 -6.86
CA THR A 100 17.47 41.35 -5.84
C THR A 100 16.18 41.80 -6.49
N GLU A 101 15.03 41.29 -6.04
CA GLU A 101 13.74 41.64 -6.64
C GLU A 101 13.40 43.12 -6.40
N ASP A 102 13.62 43.93 -7.42
CA ASP A 102 13.20 45.33 -7.51
C ASP A 102 12.12 45.49 -8.58
N ARG A 103 10.87 45.70 -8.13
CA ARG A 103 9.68 45.86 -8.99
C ARG A 103 9.76 47.10 -9.87
N SER A 104 10.51 48.12 -9.47
CA SER A 104 10.62 49.37 -10.26
C SER A 104 11.34 49.18 -11.59
N GLN A 105 12.12 48.09 -11.72
CA GLN A 105 12.88 47.75 -12.93
C GLN A 105 12.11 46.83 -13.88
N MET A 106 10.89 46.41 -13.52
CA MET A 106 10.06 45.50 -14.29
C MET A 106 8.87 46.24 -14.90
N ARG A 107 8.60 45.99 -16.18
CA ARG A 107 7.31 46.41 -16.76
C ARG A 107 6.21 45.54 -16.17
N TYR A 108 4.97 46.05 -16.18
CA TYR A 108 3.82 45.31 -15.65
C TYR A 108 3.67 43.91 -16.25
N LEU A 109 3.79 43.79 -17.59
CA LEU A 109 3.73 42.50 -18.29
C LEU A 109 4.93 41.60 -17.95
N ASP A 110 6.14 42.16 -17.83
CA ASP A 110 7.32 41.38 -17.45
C ASP A 110 7.17 40.79 -16.04
N TYR A 111 6.60 41.55 -15.10
CA TYR A 111 6.32 41.08 -13.75
C TYR A 111 5.26 39.98 -13.74
N PHE A 112 4.23 40.10 -14.58
CA PHE A 112 3.22 39.06 -14.74
C PHE A 112 3.84 37.77 -15.30
N ASP A 113 4.59 37.85 -16.40
CA ASP A 113 5.24 36.71 -17.05
C ASP A 113 6.29 36.06 -16.13
N TYR A 114 7.06 36.86 -15.40
CA TYR A 114 8.00 36.40 -14.36
C TYR A 114 7.30 35.53 -13.32
N ASN A 115 6.24 36.04 -12.69
CA ASN A 115 5.51 35.30 -11.66
C ASN A 115 4.84 34.05 -12.22
N TRP A 116 4.20 34.18 -13.39
CA TRP A 116 3.49 33.07 -14.03
C TRP A 116 4.45 31.92 -14.38
N ASN A 117 5.56 32.22 -15.05
CA ASN A 117 6.53 31.20 -15.45
C ASN A 117 7.23 30.57 -14.23
N SER A 118 7.56 31.37 -13.20
CA SER A 118 8.11 30.83 -11.96
C SER A 118 7.15 29.87 -11.26
N LEU A 119 5.88 30.24 -11.11
CA LEU A 119 4.87 29.38 -10.48
C LEU A 119 4.60 28.12 -11.30
N ARG A 120 4.55 28.25 -12.63
CA ARG A 120 4.42 27.12 -13.55
C ARG A 120 5.57 26.14 -13.39
N PHE A 121 6.81 26.62 -13.43
CA PHE A 121 7.99 25.77 -13.21
C PHE A 121 7.91 25.02 -11.89
N GLU A 122 7.62 25.72 -10.79
CA GLU A 122 7.51 25.10 -9.48
C GLU A 122 6.42 24.03 -9.41
N ARG A 123 5.25 24.29 -9.98
CA ARG A 123 4.13 23.36 -9.98
C ARG A 123 4.45 22.11 -10.80
N ASP A 124 4.94 22.30 -12.02
CA ASP A 124 5.16 21.21 -12.97
C ASP A 124 6.30 20.30 -12.47
N LEU A 125 7.38 20.88 -11.92
CA LEU A 125 8.46 20.13 -11.28
C LEU A 125 8.01 19.39 -10.01
N LYS A 126 7.20 20.03 -9.15
CA LYS A 126 6.61 19.35 -7.98
C LYS A 126 5.76 18.17 -8.43
N SER A 127 4.97 18.31 -9.50
CA SER A 127 4.17 17.22 -10.07
C SER A 127 5.04 16.07 -10.59
N LEU A 128 6.13 16.34 -11.32
CA LEU A 128 7.09 15.30 -11.76
C LEU A 128 7.57 14.44 -10.59
N PHE A 129 7.97 15.08 -9.49
CA PHE A 129 8.48 14.35 -8.34
C PHE A 129 7.36 13.70 -7.52
N LEU A 130 6.24 14.37 -7.29
CA LEU A 130 5.11 13.82 -6.54
C LEU A 130 4.51 12.59 -7.22
N GLU A 131 4.32 12.67 -8.54
CA GLU A 131 3.67 11.61 -9.33
C GLU A 131 4.67 10.55 -9.80
N ASN A 132 5.98 10.82 -9.68
CA ASN A 132 7.06 9.98 -10.21
C ASN A 132 6.80 9.63 -11.68
N LYS A 133 6.36 10.62 -12.46
CA LYS A 133 6.00 10.48 -13.88
C LYS A 133 6.48 11.69 -14.65
N ILE A 134 7.01 11.46 -15.84
CA ILE A 134 7.30 12.53 -16.78
C ILE A 134 5.95 12.98 -17.35
N ASN A 135 5.48 14.13 -16.88
CA ASN A 135 4.23 14.74 -17.33
C ASN A 135 4.46 15.61 -18.58
N ASN A 136 3.37 16.03 -19.23
CA ASN A 136 3.38 16.74 -20.52
C ASN A 136 4.46 17.85 -20.65
N PRO A 137 4.70 18.73 -19.65
CA PRO A 137 5.74 19.76 -19.73
C PRO A 137 7.16 19.24 -20.03
N PHE A 138 7.46 17.99 -19.67
CA PHE A 138 8.79 17.39 -19.82
C PHE A 138 8.84 16.28 -20.86
N LEU A 139 7.71 15.89 -21.46
CA LEU A 139 7.64 14.78 -22.40
C LEU A 139 8.42 15.07 -23.70
N ASP A 140 8.53 16.33 -24.11
CA ASP A 140 9.31 16.75 -25.28
C ASP A 140 10.80 16.41 -25.16
N SER A 141 11.32 16.31 -23.92
CA SER A 141 12.71 15.93 -23.66
C SER A 141 12.98 14.44 -23.80
N VAL A 142 11.94 13.61 -23.94
CA VAL A 142 12.06 12.15 -24.02
C VAL A 142 12.35 11.73 -25.45
N THR A 143 13.53 11.14 -25.66
CA THR A 143 13.93 10.66 -26.99
C THR A 143 13.05 9.51 -27.49
N GLU A 144 12.87 9.42 -28.80
CA GLU A 144 12.13 8.33 -29.45
C GLU A 144 12.73 6.96 -29.13
N GLU A 145 14.05 6.87 -28.93
CA GLU A 145 14.72 5.65 -28.51
C GLU A 145 14.27 5.20 -27.11
N THR A 146 14.17 6.12 -26.16
CA THR A 146 13.68 5.82 -24.79
C THR A 146 12.22 5.36 -24.81
N ILE A 147 11.38 5.97 -25.66
CA ILE A 147 9.97 5.57 -25.84
C ILE A 147 9.88 4.14 -26.38
N LYS A 148 10.62 3.83 -27.44
CA LYS A 148 10.67 2.48 -28.02
C LYS A 148 11.21 1.44 -27.03
N ARG A 149 12.24 1.80 -26.27
CA ARG A 149 12.82 0.92 -25.24
C ARG A 149 11.83 0.60 -24.12
N ALA A 150 10.92 1.52 -23.81
CA ALA A 150 9.84 1.30 -22.85
C ALA A 150 8.75 0.34 -23.34
N GLY A 151 8.80 -0.10 -24.60
CA GLY A 151 7.68 -0.81 -25.24
C GLY A 151 6.45 0.07 -25.46
N ALA A 152 6.62 1.40 -25.43
CA ALA A 152 5.54 2.35 -25.64
C ALA A 152 5.41 2.69 -27.13
N ASN A 153 4.17 2.79 -27.61
CA ASN A 153 3.90 3.15 -29.00
C ASN A 153 4.09 4.64 -29.27
N ASP A 154 3.81 5.47 -28.27
CA ASP A 154 3.91 6.92 -28.34
C ASP A 154 4.27 7.53 -26.97
N VAL A 155 4.39 8.86 -26.96
CA VAL A 155 4.75 9.67 -25.78
C VAL A 155 3.73 9.56 -24.65
N LEU A 156 2.43 9.39 -24.97
CA LEU A 156 1.37 9.28 -23.97
C LEU A 156 1.36 7.89 -23.33
N ASP A 157 1.53 6.85 -24.13
CA ASP A 157 1.69 5.47 -23.68
C ASP A 157 2.94 5.34 -22.78
N PHE A 158 4.03 6.02 -23.15
CA PHE A 158 5.24 6.12 -22.33
C PHE A 158 4.96 6.74 -20.96
N ALA A 159 4.26 7.88 -20.90
CA ALA A 159 3.92 8.55 -19.64
C ALA A 159 3.05 7.68 -18.71
N GLN A 160 2.25 6.76 -19.28
CA GLN A 160 1.42 5.84 -18.51
C GLN A 160 2.19 4.62 -18.00
N LYS A 161 3.00 4.00 -18.86
CA LYS A 161 3.73 2.76 -18.58
C LYS A 161 5.01 2.96 -17.77
N THR A 162 5.53 4.18 -17.69
CA THR A 162 6.76 4.45 -16.93
C THR A 162 6.52 4.93 -15.50
N THR A 163 7.51 4.69 -14.65
CA THR A 163 7.67 5.32 -13.33
C THR A 163 9.09 5.86 -13.23
N VAL A 164 9.26 7.07 -12.73
CA VAL A 164 10.52 7.80 -12.68
C VAL A 164 10.93 8.03 -11.25
N PHE A 165 12.07 7.47 -10.85
CA PHE A 165 12.64 7.64 -9.53
C PHE A 165 13.79 8.65 -9.59
N PRO A 166 13.58 9.91 -9.17
CA PRO A 166 14.67 10.87 -9.10
C PRO A 166 15.71 10.42 -8.08
N LYS A 167 16.99 10.52 -8.46
CA LYS A 167 18.14 10.16 -7.62
C LYS A 167 18.90 11.40 -7.18
N THR A 168 19.25 12.25 -8.15
CA THR A 168 20.11 13.41 -7.93
C THR A 168 19.67 14.56 -8.84
N CYS A 169 19.68 15.78 -8.33
CA CYS A 169 19.49 16.99 -9.12
C CYS A 169 20.83 17.68 -9.35
N ASN A 170 21.16 18.00 -10.60
CA ASN A 170 22.29 18.87 -10.91
C ASN A 170 21.76 20.28 -11.15
N VAL A 171 21.86 21.13 -10.13
CA VAL A 171 21.24 22.46 -10.14
C VAL A 171 21.85 23.32 -11.23
N LYS A 172 23.17 23.32 -11.39
CA LYS A 172 23.89 24.12 -12.39
C LYS A 172 23.51 23.76 -13.83
N GLN A 173 23.28 22.48 -14.10
CA GLN A 173 22.95 21.99 -15.45
C GLN A 173 21.44 21.96 -15.72
N MET A 174 20.58 22.20 -14.72
CA MET A 174 19.13 22.03 -14.82
C MET A 174 18.73 20.62 -15.26
N THR A 175 19.42 19.59 -14.74
CA THR A 175 19.12 18.19 -15.06
C THR A 175 18.78 17.39 -13.81
N VAL A 176 17.93 16.39 -13.97
CA VAL A 176 17.60 15.41 -12.93
C VAL A 176 18.09 14.05 -13.39
N GLN A 177 19.00 13.45 -12.62
CA GLN A 177 19.37 12.05 -12.79
C GLN A 177 18.29 11.18 -12.16
N THR A 178 17.71 10.29 -12.96
CA THR A 178 16.57 9.45 -12.59
C THR A 178 16.83 7.98 -12.93
N MET A 179 16.07 7.08 -12.32
CA MET A 179 15.86 5.74 -12.86
C MET A 179 14.45 5.67 -13.43
N ILE A 180 14.34 5.32 -14.70
CA ILE A 180 13.05 5.04 -15.32
C ILE A 180 12.83 3.54 -15.29
N CYS A 181 11.75 3.14 -14.64
CA CYS A 181 11.27 1.78 -14.63
C CYS A 181 10.12 1.66 -15.61
N PHE A 182 10.27 0.77 -16.57
CA PHE A 182 9.24 0.45 -17.55
C PHE A 182 8.35 -0.62 -16.95
N ASN A 183 7.04 -0.39 -16.90
CA ASN A 183 6.12 -1.49 -16.68
C ASN A 183 5.93 -2.17 -18.04
N ILE A 184 6.70 -3.23 -18.31
CA ILE A 184 6.57 -3.98 -19.57
C ILE A 184 5.24 -4.73 -19.60
N SER A 185 4.64 -5.03 -18.45
CA SER A 185 3.28 -5.54 -18.40
C SER A 185 2.28 -4.49 -18.93
N ASP A 186 1.43 -4.89 -19.88
CA ASP A 186 0.40 -4.03 -20.48
C ASP A 186 -0.62 -3.51 -19.47
N ILE A 187 -0.61 -4.02 -18.24
CA ILE A 187 -1.57 -3.69 -17.19
C ILE A 187 -0.83 -2.97 -16.05
N PRO A 188 -1.04 -1.65 -15.87
CA PRO A 188 -0.55 -0.94 -14.70
C PRO A 188 -1.09 -1.60 -13.42
N GLN A 189 -0.21 -2.20 -12.62
CA GLN A 189 -0.55 -2.71 -11.29
C GLN A 189 -0.58 -1.56 -10.27
N SER A 190 -1.36 -0.53 -10.56
CA SER A 190 -1.66 0.58 -9.65
C SER A 190 -3.00 0.35 -8.97
N GLY A 191 -3.10 0.71 -7.70
CA GLY A 191 -4.32 0.56 -6.93
C GLY A 191 -4.13 0.97 -5.48
N THR A 192 -5.07 0.55 -4.63
CA THR A 192 -5.06 0.93 -3.21
C THR A 192 -4.43 -0.19 -2.38
N ILE A 193 -3.53 0.17 -1.48
CA ILE A 193 -2.93 -0.75 -0.51
C ILE A 193 -3.82 -0.81 0.72
N TYR A 194 -4.13 -2.04 1.13
CA TYR A 194 -4.87 -2.33 2.34
C TYR A 194 -3.97 -3.04 3.34
N ALA A 195 -4.03 -2.62 4.60
CA ALA A 195 -3.52 -3.40 5.71
C ALA A 195 -4.61 -4.36 6.18
N LEU A 196 -4.28 -5.63 6.39
CA LEU A 196 -5.22 -6.70 6.70
C LEU A 196 -4.83 -7.44 8.00
N ALA A 197 -5.84 -7.95 8.70
CA ALA A 197 -5.67 -9.00 9.69
C ALA A 197 -6.95 -9.84 9.79
N HIS A 198 -6.79 -11.15 10.00
CA HIS A 198 -7.91 -12.04 10.31
C HIS A 198 -8.29 -11.90 11.79
N GLY A 199 -9.59 -11.79 12.08
CA GLY A 199 -10.12 -11.61 13.44
C GLY A 199 -9.98 -12.84 14.34
N GLY A 200 -9.90 -14.03 13.74
CA GLY A 200 -9.92 -15.29 14.45
C GLY A 200 -11.30 -15.62 15.04
N GLU A 201 -11.35 -16.75 15.76
CA GLU A 201 -12.56 -17.28 16.38
C GLU A 201 -12.19 -18.07 17.64
N PHE A 202 -13.04 -17.97 18.66
CA PHE A 202 -12.97 -18.87 19.82
C PHE A 202 -13.67 -20.19 19.49
N LEU A 203 -12.93 -21.29 19.63
CA LEU A 203 -13.39 -22.65 19.40
C LEU A 203 -13.56 -23.39 20.73
N HIS A 204 -14.36 -24.45 20.71
CA HIS A 204 -14.51 -25.39 21.83
C HIS A 204 -14.85 -24.70 23.17
N ASN A 205 -15.94 -23.93 23.19
CA ASN A 205 -16.40 -23.19 24.38
C ASN A 205 -15.33 -22.25 24.97
N GLU A 206 -14.62 -21.50 24.12
CA GLU A 206 -13.58 -20.55 24.53
C GLU A 206 -12.34 -21.20 25.16
N GLU A 207 -12.06 -22.48 24.90
CA GLU A 207 -10.81 -23.16 25.32
C GLU A 207 -9.67 -23.04 24.30
N VAL A 208 -9.99 -22.64 23.07
CA VAL A 208 -9.03 -22.43 21.99
C VAL A 208 -9.36 -21.16 21.23
N TYR A 209 -8.35 -20.37 20.88
CA TYR A 209 -8.49 -19.26 19.93
C TYR A 209 -7.68 -19.57 18.67
N ALA A 210 -8.33 -19.53 17.50
CA ALA A 210 -7.70 -19.84 16.21
C ALA A 210 -7.86 -18.70 15.22
N TYR A 211 -6.88 -18.51 14.33
CA TYR A 211 -6.90 -17.49 13.29
C TYR A 211 -6.12 -17.93 12.04
N TYR A 212 -6.45 -17.32 10.90
CA TYR A 212 -5.67 -17.48 9.66
C TYR A 212 -4.50 -16.48 9.63
N ASP A 213 -3.32 -16.98 9.32
CA ASP A 213 -2.16 -16.15 9.04
C ASP A 213 -2.19 -15.69 7.58
N ILE A 214 -2.66 -14.47 7.39
CA ILE A 214 -2.79 -13.83 6.09
C ILE A 214 -1.71 -12.76 5.90
N PRO A 215 -1.34 -12.42 4.65
CA PRO A 215 -0.48 -11.28 4.36
C PRO A 215 -0.98 -10.01 5.03
N GLN A 216 -0.09 -9.29 5.71
CA GLN A 216 -0.44 -8.06 6.42
C GLN A 216 -0.81 -6.91 5.47
N PHE A 217 -0.29 -6.93 4.25
CA PHE A 217 -0.59 -5.91 3.24
C PHE A 217 -0.90 -6.53 1.89
N VAL A 218 -1.90 -5.97 1.21
CA VAL A 218 -2.25 -6.31 -0.17
C VAL A 218 -2.44 -5.07 -1.01
N LEU A 219 -2.04 -5.13 -2.27
CA LEU A 219 -2.38 -4.15 -3.30
C LEU A 219 -3.60 -4.65 -4.06
N ILE A 220 -4.71 -3.92 -3.98
CA ILE A 220 -5.92 -4.22 -4.74
C ILE A 220 -5.93 -3.37 -6.00
N THR A 221 -5.88 -4.02 -7.15
CA THR A 221 -6.02 -3.40 -8.46
C THR A 221 -7.40 -3.73 -9.05
N GLN A 222 -7.71 -3.23 -10.25
CA GLN A 222 -8.95 -3.58 -10.93
C GLN A 222 -9.02 -5.07 -11.31
N GLN A 223 -7.89 -5.75 -11.40
CA GLN A 223 -7.79 -7.13 -11.92
C GLN A 223 -7.39 -8.15 -10.85
N ALA A 224 -6.64 -7.73 -9.82
CA ALA A 224 -5.98 -8.66 -8.90
C ALA A 224 -5.90 -8.12 -7.47
N VAL A 225 -5.72 -9.07 -6.54
CA VAL A 225 -5.34 -8.81 -5.15
C VAL A 225 -3.94 -9.39 -5.00
N ILE A 226 -2.96 -8.52 -4.76
CA ILE A 226 -1.55 -8.90 -4.80
C ILE A 226 -0.96 -8.73 -3.40
N PRO A 227 -0.57 -9.82 -2.71
CA PRO A 227 0.16 -9.75 -1.45
C PRO A 227 1.47 -8.97 -1.61
N ILE A 228 1.76 -8.06 -0.68
CA ILE A 228 3.00 -7.27 -0.69
C ILE A 228 3.64 -7.24 0.70
N GLU A 229 4.96 -7.08 0.72
CA GLU A 229 5.73 -6.88 1.94
C GLU A 229 6.18 -5.42 2.00
N LEU A 230 5.69 -4.67 2.99
CA LEU A 230 5.91 -3.23 3.07
C LEU A 230 7.41 -2.89 3.18
N GLU A 231 8.22 -3.76 3.78
CA GLU A 231 9.69 -3.60 3.90
C GLU A 231 10.39 -3.58 2.54
N LYS A 232 9.81 -4.24 1.54
CA LYS A 232 10.30 -4.26 0.15
C LYS A 232 9.74 -3.12 -0.69
N CYS A 233 8.86 -2.29 -0.12
CA CYS A 233 8.29 -1.12 -0.77
C CYS A 233 9.06 0.15 -0.39
N LYS A 234 8.98 1.17 -1.25
CA LYS A 234 9.46 2.51 -0.97
C LYS A 234 8.28 3.45 -0.84
N VAL A 235 8.18 4.10 0.32
CA VAL A 235 7.22 5.18 0.55
C VAL A 235 7.82 6.47 -0.01
N LEU A 236 7.15 7.06 -0.99
CA LEU A 236 7.49 8.36 -1.57
C LEU A 236 6.41 9.37 -1.16
N PHE A 237 6.85 10.52 -0.63
CA PHE A 237 5.99 11.63 -0.19
C PHE A 237 4.93 11.27 0.87
N GLY A 238 5.18 10.18 1.61
CA GLY A 238 4.35 9.73 2.72
C GLY A 238 3.13 8.91 2.31
N THR A 239 2.58 9.08 1.09
CA THR A 239 1.30 8.45 0.70
C THR A 239 1.38 7.52 -0.50
N TYR A 240 2.39 7.66 -1.38
CA TYR A 240 2.54 6.81 -2.56
C TYR A 240 3.60 5.73 -2.30
N ILE A 241 3.20 4.47 -2.47
CA ILE A 241 4.02 3.32 -2.08
C ILE A 241 4.36 2.51 -3.33
N TYR A 242 5.65 2.41 -3.63
CA TYR A 242 6.14 1.64 -4.77
C TYR A 242 6.75 0.34 -4.29
N CYS A 243 6.10 -0.77 -4.61
CA CYS A 243 6.58 -2.11 -4.27
C CYS A 243 7.30 -2.71 -5.48
N PHE A 244 8.38 -3.44 -5.23
CA PHE A 244 9.22 -3.98 -6.30
C PHE A 244 9.16 -5.50 -6.41
N GLU A 245 8.50 -6.14 -5.46
CA GLU A 245 8.37 -7.59 -5.38
C GLU A 245 6.99 -7.92 -4.82
N GLU A 246 6.39 -8.99 -5.34
CA GLU A 246 5.22 -9.61 -4.73
C GLU A 246 5.65 -10.41 -3.50
N PHE A 247 4.77 -10.51 -2.50
CA PHE A 247 5.01 -11.38 -1.37
C PHE A 247 4.75 -12.83 -1.78
N ASP A 248 5.78 -13.66 -1.71
CA ASP A 248 5.73 -15.07 -2.10
C ASP A 248 4.89 -15.87 -1.09
N THR A 249 3.61 -16.08 -1.43
CA THR A 249 2.67 -16.83 -0.60
C THR A 249 1.66 -17.57 -1.46
N GLN A 250 1.23 -18.74 -0.99
CA GLN A 250 0.13 -19.50 -1.59
C GLN A 250 -1.24 -19.11 -1.02
N CYS A 251 -1.26 -18.33 0.07
CA CYS A 251 -2.48 -17.92 0.73
C CYS A 251 -3.31 -16.95 -0.14
N ASP A 252 -4.49 -17.38 -0.58
CA ASP A 252 -5.46 -16.49 -1.25
C ASP A 252 -6.41 -15.88 -0.21
N VAL A 253 -6.15 -14.63 0.15
CA VAL A 253 -6.94 -13.86 1.12
C VAL A 253 -8.44 -13.73 0.79
N ARG A 254 -8.84 -13.88 -0.49
CA ARG A 254 -10.25 -13.83 -0.89
C ARG A 254 -11.03 -15.08 -0.50
N THR A 255 -10.33 -16.21 -0.35
CA THR A 255 -10.94 -17.50 -0.06
C THR A 255 -10.42 -18.14 1.22
N LEU A 256 -9.35 -17.58 1.81
CA LEU A 256 -8.55 -18.15 2.88
C LEU A 256 -7.95 -19.53 2.54
N SER A 257 -7.93 -19.90 1.25
CA SER A 257 -7.32 -21.15 0.79
C SER A 257 -5.80 -21.09 0.95
N ASP A 258 -5.23 -22.22 1.37
CA ASP A 258 -3.79 -22.42 1.62
C ASP A 258 -3.16 -21.47 2.65
N CYS A 259 -3.96 -20.67 3.34
CA CYS A 259 -3.51 -19.81 4.42
C CYS A 259 -3.22 -20.65 5.67
N PRO A 260 -2.02 -20.49 6.29
CA PRO A 260 -1.71 -21.20 7.53
C PRO A 260 -2.70 -20.87 8.64
N ILE A 261 -3.08 -21.87 9.43
CA ILE A 261 -3.93 -21.69 10.61
C ILE A 261 -3.05 -21.79 11.84
N TYR A 262 -3.22 -20.87 12.79
CA TYR A 262 -2.57 -20.94 14.09
C TYR A 262 -3.62 -20.92 15.20
N ALA A 263 -3.30 -21.57 16.31
CA ALA A 263 -4.15 -21.60 17.48
C ALA A 263 -3.38 -21.46 18.78
N TYR A 264 -4.03 -20.83 19.77
CA TYR A 264 -3.62 -20.74 21.16
C TYR A 264 -4.58 -21.52 22.04
N LYS A 265 -4.07 -22.07 23.14
CA LYS A 265 -4.91 -22.49 24.25
C LYS A 265 -5.32 -21.25 25.03
N THR A 266 -6.60 -21.10 25.32
CA THR A 266 -7.11 -19.94 26.05
C THR A 266 -7.31 -20.35 27.50
N GLU A 267 -6.44 -19.83 28.35
CA GLU A 267 -6.50 -20.00 29.81
C GLU A 267 -7.15 -18.74 30.42
N ASP A 268 -7.28 -18.71 31.74
CA ASP A 268 -7.73 -17.50 32.46
C ASP A 268 -6.79 -16.33 32.12
N GLU A 269 -7.33 -15.11 31.98
CA GLU A 269 -6.57 -13.91 31.60
C GLU A 269 -5.93 -13.95 30.19
N PHE A 270 -6.42 -14.80 29.27
CA PHE A 270 -5.95 -14.83 27.90
C PHE A 270 -6.20 -13.49 27.19
N VAL A 271 -5.15 -12.90 26.64
CA VAL A 271 -5.22 -11.71 25.78
C VAL A 271 -4.29 -11.89 24.58
N PHE A 272 -4.87 -11.87 23.39
CA PHE A 272 -4.16 -11.84 22.12
C PHE A 272 -4.39 -10.51 21.42
N ARG A 273 -3.36 -10.03 20.70
CA ARG A 273 -3.48 -8.84 19.86
C ARG A 273 -2.75 -9.01 18.53
N ARG A 274 -3.32 -8.46 17.46
CA ARG A 274 -2.72 -8.40 16.13
C ARG A 274 -2.93 -7.02 15.52
N SER A 275 -1.89 -6.44 14.93
CA SER A 275 -1.98 -5.13 14.29
C SER A 275 -2.36 -5.25 12.81
N PHE A 276 -3.14 -4.29 12.33
CA PHE A 276 -3.39 -4.05 10.91
C PHE A 276 -3.42 -2.52 10.69
N GLY A 277 -2.49 -2.00 9.91
CA GLY A 277 -2.37 -0.55 9.73
C GLY A 277 -2.09 0.14 11.06
N ILE A 278 -3.00 1.04 11.47
CA ILE A 278 -2.95 1.70 12.78
C ILE A 278 -3.90 1.07 13.81
N GLY A 279 -4.76 0.14 13.38
CA GLY A 279 -5.70 -0.59 14.20
C GLY A 279 -5.13 -1.87 14.81
N TYR A 280 -5.84 -2.39 15.80
CA TYR A 280 -5.54 -3.66 16.46
C TYR A 280 -6.80 -4.52 16.55
N ILE A 281 -6.66 -5.81 16.27
CA ILE A 281 -7.63 -6.83 16.66
C ILE A 281 -7.19 -7.36 18.01
N TYR A 282 -8.13 -7.45 18.94
CA TYR A 282 -7.95 -8.10 20.23
C TYR A 282 -8.85 -9.33 20.32
N ALA A 283 -8.34 -10.38 20.96
CA ALA A 283 -9.13 -11.52 21.40
C ALA A 283 -8.83 -11.76 22.88
N THR A 284 -9.87 -11.85 23.71
CA THR A 284 -9.73 -11.96 25.17
C THR A 284 -10.84 -12.79 25.80
N THR A 285 -10.50 -13.53 26.86
CA THR A 285 -11.48 -14.20 27.74
C THR A 285 -11.95 -13.30 28.91
N GLU A 286 -11.34 -12.13 29.08
CA GLU A 286 -11.66 -11.16 30.13
C GLU A 286 -12.80 -10.20 29.71
N SER A 287 -13.58 -9.73 30.70
CA SER A 287 -14.56 -8.65 30.49
C SER A 287 -13.94 -7.26 30.39
N ASP A 288 -12.76 -7.09 30.99
CA ASP A 288 -12.07 -5.80 31.07
C ASP A 288 -10.57 -5.98 30.84
N VAL A 289 -10.02 -5.22 29.90
CA VAL A 289 -8.61 -5.33 29.50
C VAL A 289 -7.87 -4.01 29.67
N ASP A 290 -6.59 -4.09 30.02
CA ASP A 290 -5.69 -2.93 30.07
C ASP A 290 -5.06 -2.70 28.70
N LEU A 291 -5.73 -1.88 27.87
CA LEU A 291 -5.32 -1.60 26.49
C LEU A 291 -3.96 -0.87 26.42
N TYR A 292 -3.64 -0.06 27.41
CA TYR A 292 -2.47 0.84 27.41
C TYR A 292 -1.33 0.34 28.29
N GLN A 293 -1.49 -0.83 28.94
CA GLN A 293 -0.52 -1.37 29.90
C GLN A 293 -0.17 -0.37 31.02
N ASN A 294 -1.16 0.43 31.44
CA ASN A 294 -1.00 1.47 32.46
C ASN A 294 -1.83 1.22 33.73
N GLY A 295 -2.49 0.06 33.80
CA GLY A 295 -3.39 -0.36 34.88
C GLY A 295 -4.85 0.04 34.69
N THR A 296 -5.18 0.86 33.69
CA THR A 296 -6.55 1.32 33.45
C THR A 296 -7.30 0.30 32.60
N LYS A 297 -8.15 -0.50 33.24
CA LYS A 297 -8.98 -1.48 32.53
C LYS A 297 -10.18 -0.81 31.85
N SER A 298 -10.48 -1.24 30.63
CA SER A 298 -11.64 -0.83 29.85
C SER A 298 -12.52 -2.04 29.56
N THR A 299 -13.84 -1.91 29.71
CA THR A 299 -14.79 -2.96 29.39
C THR A 299 -14.84 -3.21 27.89
N VAL A 300 -14.70 -4.47 27.48
CA VAL A 300 -14.64 -4.85 26.06
C VAL A 300 -16.04 -5.11 25.50
N PRO A 301 -16.30 -4.78 24.22
CA PRO A 301 -17.63 -4.96 23.61
C PRO A 301 -17.92 -6.42 23.21
N GLY A 302 -16.91 -7.29 23.22
CA GLY A 302 -17.02 -8.69 22.82
C GLY A 302 -15.70 -9.43 23.05
N ARG A 303 -15.70 -10.75 22.85
CA ARG A 303 -14.50 -11.59 22.98
C ARG A 303 -13.44 -11.25 21.95
N VAL A 304 -13.87 -11.03 20.71
CA VAL A 304 -13.04 -10.48 19.65
C VAL A 304 -13.55 -9.08 19.32
N PHE A 305 -12.64 -8.10 19.33
CA PHE A 305 -12.99 -6.72 19.05
C PHE A 305 -11.84 -5.99 18.36
N VAL A 306 -12.19 -4.89 17.71
CA VAL A 306 -11.27 -4.05 16.97
C VAL A 306 -11.09 -2.74 17.71
N LEU A 307 -9.85 -2.38 17.98
CA LEU A 307 -9.44 -1.12 18.57
C LEU A 307 -8.85 -0.22 17.47
N ARG A 308 -9.47 0.95 17.28
CA ARG A 308 -8.91 2.05 16.47
C ARG A 308 -8.69 3.26 17.34
N THR A 309 -7.59 3.97 17.14
CA THR A 309 -7.32 5.22 17.87
C THR A 309 -7.66 6.41 16.98
N SER A 310 -8.56 7.27 17.43
CA SER A 310 -8.88 8.52 16.76
C SER A 310 -8.37 9.71 17.58
N PHE A 311 -7.91 10.77 16.90
CA PHE A 311 -7.61 12.03 17.57
C PHE A 311 -8.89 12.86 17.65
N GLY A 312 -9.36 13.12 18.86
CA GLY A 312 -10.48 14.02 19.11
C GLY A 312 -10.09 15.12 20.09
N THR A 313 -10.67 16.30 19.95
CA THR A 313 -10.68 17.28 21.04
C THR A 313 -11.72 16.84 22.06
N PRO A 314 -11.34 16.40 23.27
CA PRO A 314 -12.34 16.12 24.30
C PRO A 314 -13.16 17.38 24.54
N THR A 315 -14.46 17.23 24.79
CA THR A 315 -15.40 18.35 25.07
C THR A 315 -15.08 19.11 26.36
N THR A 316 -14.03 18.75 27.07
CA THR A 316 -13.54 19.43 28.28
C THR A 316 -12.59 20.58 27.91
N GLU A 317 -12.78 21.73 28.56
CA GLU A 317 -12.34 23.11 28.21
C GLU A 317 -10.89 23.33 27.75
N ASN A 318 -9.97 22.39 27.96
CA ASN A 318 -8.62 22.50 27.43
C ASN A 318 -8.51 21.72 26.12
N GLY A 319 -8.72 22.40 24.99
CA GLY A 319 -8.76 21.86 23.62
C GLY A 319 -7.46 21.23 23.09
N SER A 320 -6.71 20.50 23.92
CA SER A 320 -5.63 19.62 23.48
C SER A 320 -6.25 18.35 22.89
N PRO A 321 -5.89 17.96 21.66
CA PRO A 321 -6.37 16.70 21.09
C PRO A 321 -5.88 15.52 21.96
N VAL A 322 -6.80 14.65 22.35
CA VAL A 322 -6.54 13.41 23.08
C VAL A 322 -6.83 12.24 22.15
N MET A 323 -6.00 11.19 22.20
CA MET A 323 -6.31 9.93 21.53
C MET A 323 -7.48 9.25 22.25
N MET A 324 -8.56 9.01 21.53
CA MET A 324 -9.72 8.28 22.03
C MET A 324 -9.73 6.87 21.43
N PRO A 325 -9.79 5.82 22.26
CA PRO A 325 -9.98 4.46 21.77
C PRO A 325 -11.42 4.28 21.28
N ASP A 326 -11.57 3.82 20.06
CA ASP A 326 -12.84 3.33 19.51
C ASP A 326 -12.78 1.80 19.46
N MET A 327 -13.63 1.16 20.25
CA MET A 327 -13.72 -0.30 20.35
C MET A 327 -15.03 -0.77 19.73
N THR A 328 -14.94 -1.54 18.66
CA THR A 328 -16.10 -2.14 18.00
C THR A 328 -16.00 -3.66 18.04
N PRO A 329 -17.11 -4.38 18.31
CA PRO A 329 -17.10 -5.84 18.26
C PRO A 329 -16.72 -6.31 16.85
N HIS A 330 -15.88 -7.35 16.77
CA HIS A 330 -15.55 -7.99 15.50
C HIS A 330 -16.75 -8.82 15.03
N HIS A 331 -17.03 -8.81 13.73
CA HIS A 331 -18.13 -9.58 13.18
C HIS A 331 -17.72 -11.04 12.99
N GLU A 332 -18.19 -11.89 13.90
CA GLU A 332 -18.03 -13.34 13.77
C GLU A 332 -19.13 -13.92 12.86
N PRO A 333 -18.80 -14.85 11.96
CA PRO A 333 -19.77 -15.53 11.11
C PRO A 333 -20.69 -16.46 11.93
N GLU A 334 -21.94 -16.63 11.50
CA GLU A 334 -22.91 -17.51 12.19
C GLU A 334 -22.47 -18.98 12.26
N LYS A 335 -21.62 -19.39 11.33
CA LYS A 335 -20.99 -20.72 11.29
C LYS A 335 -19.49 -20.55 11.37
N SER A 336 -18.88 -21.39 12.20
CA SER A 336 -17.43 -21.41 12.34
C SER A 336 -16.73 -21.51 10.98
N GLN A 337 -15.71 -20.68 10.77
CA GLN A 337 -14.83 -20.76 9.60
C GLN A 337 -13.81 -21.90 9.73
N PHE A 338 -13.69 -22.48 10.92
CA PHE A 338 -12.74 -23.52 11.23
C PHE A 338 -13.41 -24.89 11.27
N ALA A 339 -12.67 -25.90 10.82
CA ALA A 339 -13.07 -27.28 11.01
C ALA A 339 -12.92 -27.68 12.49
N GLU A 340 -13.59 -28.77 12.88
CA GLU A 340 -13.53 -29.27 14.26
C GLU A 340 -12.08 -29.64 14.65
N LEU A 341 -11.65 -29.18 15.83
CA LEU A 341 -10.32 -29.45 16.33
C LEU A 341 -10.21 -30.88 16.89
N LEU A 342 -9.19 -31.62 16.46
CA LEU A 342 -8.93 -32.93 17.04
C LEU A 342 -8.51 -32.82 18.52
N PRO A 343 -9.02 -33.70 19.42
CA PRO A 343 -8.65 -33.68 20.84
C PRO A 343 -7.15 -33.82 21.10
N GLU A 344 -6.43 -34.51 20.21
CA GLU A 344 -4.99 -34.66 20.27
C GLU A 344 -4.24 -33.35 20.00
N SER A 345 -4.79 -32.51 19.12
CA SER A 345 -4.25 -31.18 18.83
C SER A 345 -4.50 -30.23 19.99
N GLN A 346 -5.70 -30.25 20.58
CA GLN A 346 -6.04 -29.42 21.74
C GLN A 346 -5.07 -29.62 22.91
N LYS A 347 -4.64 -30.86 23.17
CA LYS A 347 -3.71 -31.21 24.26
C LYS A 347 -2.31 -30.62 24.11
N ILE A 348 -1.89 -30.27 22.90
CA ILE A 348 -0.54 -29.75 22.66
C ILE A 348 -0.50 -28.21 22.56
N LEU A 349 -1.68 -27.57 22.49
CA LEU A 349 -1.78 -26.12 22.42
C LEU A 349 -1.23 -25.48 23.70
N LYS A 350 -0.66 -24.29 23.54
CA LYS A 350 -0.09 -23.48 24.63
C LYS A 350 -0.72 -22.09 24.63
N SER A 351 -0.70 -21.43 25.78
CA SER A 351 -1.27 -20.09 25.96
C SER A 351 -0.33 -18.97 25.49
N ASP A 352 0.98 -19.20 25.55
CA ASP A 352 2.02 -18.21 25.24
C ASP A 352 2.57 -18.30 23.81
N THR A 353 2.51 -19.48 23.18
CA THR A 353 3.03 -19.69 21.81
C THR A 353 1.99 -20.29 20.87
N PRO A 354 1.82 -19.75 19.65
CA PRO A 354 0.86 -20.27 18.69
C PRO A 354 1.32 -21.63 18.16
N THR A 355 0.37 -22.53 17.98
CA THR A 355 0.60 -23.83 17.34
C THR A 355 0.00 -23.81 15.94
N ARG A 356 0.80 -24.21 14.94
CA ARG A 356 0.30 -24.35 13.56
C ARG A 356 -0.63 -25.56 13.46
N LEU A 357 -1.79 -25.35 12.85
CA LEU A 357 -2.77 -26.37 12.53
C LEU A 357 -2.85 -26.58 11.02
N TYR A 358 -3.24 -27.78 10.64
CA TYR A 358 -3.39 -28.25 9.28
C TYR A 358 -4.79 -28.83 9.13
N THR A 359 -5.44 -28.50 8.01
CA THR A 359 -6.68 -29.15 7.61
C THR A 359 -6.37 -30.57 7.17
N THR A 360 -7.01 -31.54 7.83
CA THR A 360 -6.97 -32.96 7.47
C THR A 360 -8.39 -33.47 7.29
N GLN A 361 -8.55 -34.64 6.69
CA GLN A 361 -9.85 -35.30 6.61
C GLN A 361 -9.86 -36.60 7.40
N ARG A 362 -10.93 -36.85 8.15
CA ARG A 362 -11.19 -38.13 8.79
C ARG A 362 -12.58 -38.59 8.40
N ARG A 363 -12.66 -39.70 7.64
CA ARG A 363 -13.94 -40.25 7.12
C ARG A 363 -14.76 -39.22 6.33
N GLY A 364 -14.10 -38.38 5.53
CA GLY A 364 -14.74 -37.36 4.69
C GLY A 364 -15.14 -36.07 5.42
N VAL A 365 -14.89 -35.97 6.73
CA VAL A 365 -15.13 -34.74 7.51
C VAL A 365 -13.81 -34.00 7.68
N ASN A 366 -13.78 -32.72 7.34
CA ASN A 366 -12.64 -31.84 7.57
C ASN A 366 -12.43 -31.66 9.08
N MET A 367 -11.18 -31.71 9.53
CA MET A 367 -10.76 -31.54 10.92
C MET A 367 -9.44 -30.77 10.98
N LEU A 368 -9.16 -30.11 12.11
CA LEU A 368 -7.87 -29.47 12.36
C LEU A 368 -6.92 -30.38 13.15
N SER A 369 -5.73 -30.58 12.61
CA SER A 369 -4.65 -31.36 13.23
C SER A 369 -3.37 -30.55 13.36
N HIS A 370 -2.62 -30.73 14.45
CA HIS A 370 -1.25 -30.24 14.53
C HIS A 370 -0.26 -31.02 13.66
N LYS A 371 -0.66 -32.21 13.19
CA LYS A 371 0.15 -33.05 12.30
C LYS A 371 -0.25 -32.78 10.86
N HIS A 372 0.74 -32.46 10.04
CA HIS A 372 0.56 -32.46 8.61
C HIS A 372 0.49 -33.92 8.13
N TYR A 373 -0.71 -34.39 7.84
CA TYR A 373 -0.90 -35.66 7.16
C TYR A 373 -0.87 -35.38 5.66
N ASP A 374 0.23 -35.73 5.02
CA ASP A 374 0.29 -35.75 3.56
C ASP A 374 -0.54 -36.96 3.11
N GLN A 375 -1.79 -36.72 2.68
CA GLN A 375 -2.73 -37.79 2.32
C GLN A 375 -2.12 -38.74 1.28
N GLY A 376 -1.23 -38.25 0.41
CA GLY A 376 -0.54 -39.05 -0.60
C GLY A 376 0.36 -40.16 -0.05
N ALA A 377 0.96 -40.00 1.13
CA ALA A 377 1.87 -41.01 1.67
C ALA A 377 1.12 -42.22 2.25
N TRP A 378 -0.01 -41.99 2.93
CA TRP A 378 -0.75 -43.06 3.60
C TRP A 378 -1.69 -43.81 2.67
N ASP A 379 -2.28 -43.15 1.68
CA ASP A 379 -3.09 -43.84 0.67
C ASP A 379 -2.21 -44.74 -0.22
N ALA A 380 -1.01 -44.31 -0.61
CA ALA A 380 -0.05 -45.18 -1.30
C ALA A 380 0.38 -46.39 -0.45
N VAL A 381 0.53 -46.20 0.87
CA VAL A 381 0.83 -47.31 1.80
C VAL A 381 -0.36 -48.24 1.96
N ARG A 382 -1.59 -47.72 2.07
CA ARG A 382 -2.80 -48.54 2.19
C ARG A 382 -3.09 -49.33 0.92
N ASP A 383 -2.96 -48.70 -0.25
CA ASP A 383 -3.13 -49.35 -1.55
C ASP A 383 -2.05 -50.41 -1.77
N PHE A 384 -0.80 -50.16 -1.33
CA PHE A 384 0.26 -51.18 -1.36
C PHE A 384 -0.08 -52.40 -0.49
N PHE A 385 -0.72 -52.20 0.66
CA PHE A 385 -1.14 -53.29 1.55
C PHE A 385 -2.55 -53.85 1.26
N GLY A 386 -3.27 -53.34 0.25
CA GLY A 386 -4.56 -53.88 -0.19
C GLY A 386 -5.70 -53.72 0.82
N PHE A 387 -5.72 -52.63 1.58
CA PHE A 387 -6.76 -52.33 2.59
C PHE A 387 -7.89 -51.44 2.11
#